data_AF-A0A5E6NUX7-F1
#
_entry.id   AF-A0A5E6NUX7-F1
#
_cell.length_a   1.000
_cell.length_b   1.000
_cell.length_c   1.000
_cell.angle_alpha   90.00
_cell.angle_beta   90.00
_cell.angle_gamma   90.00
#
_symmetry.space_group_name_H-M   'P 1'
#
loop_
_entity.id
_entity.type
_entity.pdbx_description
1 polymer ?
#
loop_
_entity_poly.entity_id
_entity_poly.type
_entity_poly.pdbx_seq_one_letter_code
_entity_poly.pdbx_strand_id
1 'polypeptide(L)'
;MNYLIRDNPKVSSDMVFRHALKKDFSKYRSNIIVQNGNSEAAVKAAQALANKHPESSIIVHFDDNNKLVTSDNEIYTPKGNVRLNFVDHGENFANGENGMAELTDRVKQIYDTYANENTYFDRIALVGCDTTNIKQGLARNFAKTIYDNMPALRTAQITGRGGEVEINENGTKTMKTGGTKTLYSWHDGGIVSITKSAKTTADNLNNPLINLNEEIQRLKELLKFTSKKQSKHYDLLSDTLDVFRIFHVVREDELDLYHSELKKLKLDFDEHLSSNPNSEIIGELNRINIVLQGFITNIEAEI
;
A
#
# COMPACT_ATOMS: atom_id res chain seq x y z
N MET A 1 21.54 49.85 -22.17
CA MET A 1 20.19 49.82 -22.76
C MET A 1 19.48 48.60 -22.18
N ASN A 2 18.46 48.70 -21.31
CA ASN A 2 17.27 49.58 -21.31
C ASN A 2 16.62 49.59 -22.71
N TYR A 3 15.36 49.22 -22.96
CA TYR A 3 14.16 49.07 -22.13
C TYR A 3 13.23 48.01 -22.79
N LEU A 4 12.09 47.54 -22.25
CA LEU A 4 11.27 47.89 -21.07
C LEU A 4 10.49 46.63 -20.61
N ILE A 5 10.11 46.54 -19.33
CA ILE A 5 8.99 45.70 -18.83
C ILE A 5 7.89 46.65 -18.37
N ARG A 6 6.70 46.58 -18.99
CA ARG A 6 5.42 47.23 -18.61
C ARG A 6 4.29 46.50 -19.36
N ASP A 7 3.15 46.11 -18.80
CA ASP A 7 2.67 46.16 -17.41
C ASP A 7 1.79 44.92 -17.14
N ASN A 8 1.99 44.22 -16.01
CA ASN A 8 0.95 43.35 -15.43
C ASN A 8 1.17 43.17 -13.91
N PRO A 9 0.52 43.98 -13.05
CA PRO A 9 0.86 44.10 -11.62
C PRO A 9 0.26 42.98 -10.74
N LYS A 10 0.32 41.71 -11.18
CA LYS A 10 -0.17 40.54 -10.43
C LYS A 10 0.80 39.36 -10.31
N VAL A 11 1.99 39.44 -10.89
CA VAL A 11 3.05 38.44 -10.65
C VAL A 11 3.97 38.96 -9.57
N SER A 12 3.68 38.64 -8.31
CA SER A 12 4.61 38.89 -7.19
C SER A 12 5.95 38.20 -7.47
N SER A 13 7.06 38.87 -7.15
CA SER A 13 8.42 38.30 -7.25
C SER A 13 8.58 36.99 -6.45
N ASP A 14 7.73 36.79 -5.44
CA ASP A 14 7.65 35.57 -4.64
C ASP A 14 7.26 34.32 -5.46
N MET A 15 6.50 34.49 -6.56
CA MET A 15 6.20 33.41 -7.51
C MET A 15 7.41 33.00 -8.35
N VAL A 16 8.33 33.94 -8.59
CA VAL A 16 9.51 33.73 -9.44
C VAL A 16 10.62 33.02 -8.66
N PHE A 17 10.79 33.33 -7.37
CA PHE A 17 11.77 32.64 -6.52
C PHE A 17 11.36 31.23 -6.09
N ARG A 18 10.05 30.92 -5.98
CA ARG A 18 9.57 29.54 -5.80
C ARG A 18 9.71 28.67 -7.06
N HIS A 19 10.12 29.25 -8.19
CA HIS A 19 10.38 28.52 -9.44
C HIS A 19 11.77 27.85 -9.52
N ALA A 20 12.49 27.78 -8.39
CA ALA A 20 13.72 27.01 -8.23
C ALA A 20 13.49 25.47 -8.24
N LEU A 21 13.02 24.97 -9.40
CA LEU A 21 13.26 23.62 -9.95
C LEU A 21 13.22 22.42 -8.97
N LYS A 22 12.04 22.10 -8.43
CA LYS A 22 11.69 20.69 -8.13
C LYS A 22 10.99 20.09 -9.35
N LYS A 23 11.65 19.16 -10.05
CA LYS A 23 11.31 18.73 -11.42
C LYS A 23 10.07 17.81 -11.55
N ASP A 24 9.38 17.53 -10.45
CA ASP A 24 8.25 16.60 -10.37
C ASP A 24 6.95 17.29 -9.94
N PHE A 25 6.27 17.96 -10.88
CA PHE A 25 4.87 18.33 -10.69
C PHE A 25 4.00 17.06 -10.65
N SER A 26 3.35 16.81 -9.51
CA SER A 26 2.31 15.78 -9.41
C SER A 26 1.20 16.06 -10.43
N LYS A 27 0.70 15.01 -11.11
CA LYS A 27 -0.52 15.08 -11.95
C LYS A 27 -1.75 15.53 -11.13
N TYR A 28 -1.73 15.32 -9.82
CA TYR A 28 -2.80 15.64 -8.89
C TYR A 28 -2.41 16.82 -8.03
N ARG A 29 -3.27 17.83 -7.95
CA ARG A 29 -3.08 19.01 -7.10
C ARG A 29 -3.16 18.68 -5.61
N SER A 30 -3.83 17.58 -5.25
CA SER A 30 -3.85 17.04 -3.89
C SER A 30 -3.75 15.51 -3.88
N ASN A 31 -3.20 14.98 -2.80
CA ASN A 31 -3.25 13.58 -2.45
C ASN A 31 -3.91 13.45 -1.08
N ILE A 32 -4.84 12.51 -0.96
CA ILE A 32 -5.31 12.02 0.33
C ILE A 32 -4.78 10.61 0.44
N ILE A 33 -4.00 10.34 1.48
CA ILE A 33 -3.44 9.04 1.80
C ILE A 33 -4.25 8.49 2.97
N VAL A 34 -4.97 7.40 2.75
CA VAL A 34 -5.70 6.71 3.82
C VAL A 34 -4.78 5.60 4.33
N GLN A 35 -4.31 5.76 5.56
CA GLN A 35 -3.79 4.64 6.34
C GLN A 35 -5.00 3.76 6.69
N ASN A 36 -5.16 2.64 5.97
CA ASN A 36 -6.34 1.77 6.08
C ASN A 36 -6.10 0.57 7.00
N GLY A 37 -4.83 0.23 7.24
CA GLY A 37 -4.39 -0.73 8.24
C GLY A 37 -3.28 -0.12 9.10
N ASN A 38 -3.16 -0.61 10.32
CA ASN A 38 -2.21 -0.09 11.32
C ASN A 38 -0.85 -0.80 11.31
N SER A 39 -0.67 -1.82 10.47
CA SER A 39 0.63 -2.47 10.33
C SER A 39 1.71 -1.46 9.93
N GLU A 40 2.89 -1.58 10.51
CA GLU A 40 3.99 -0.65 10.26
C GLU A 40 4.34 -0.53 8.76
N ALA A 41 4.21 -1.61 7.99
CA ALA A 41 4.36 -1.58 6.54
C ALA A 41 3.34 -0.64 5.86
N ALA A 42 2.08 -0.63 6.32
CA ALA A 42 1.05 0.30 5.85
C ALA A 42 1.29 1.74 6.36
N VAL A 43 1.71 1.92 7.60
CA VAL A 43 2.06 3.23 8.21
C VAL A 43 3.24 3.88 7.48
N LYS A 44 4.38 3.18 7.38
CA LYS A 44 5.58 3.62 6.64
C LYS A 44 5.25 3.88 5.17
N ALA A 45 4.43 3.04 4.54
CA ALA A 45 3.96 3.26 3.17
C ALA A 45 3.09 4.52 3.04
N ALA A 46 2.17 4.78 3.97
CA ALA A 46 1.34 5.98 3.97
C ALA A 46 2.21 7.24 4.12
N GLN A 47 3.13 7.24 5.09
CA GLN A 47 4.06 8.34 5.34
C GLN A 47 4.98 8.60 4.14
N ALA A 48 5.57 7.57 3.54
CA ALA A 48 6.40 7.70 2.35
C ALA A 48 5.64 8.29 1.15
N LEU A 49 4.35 7.93 0.98
CA LEU A 49 3.51 8.51 -0.07
C LEU A 49 3.16 9.98 0.16
N ALA A 50 2.94 10.40 1.41
CA ALA A 50 2.74 11.80 1.75
C ALA A 50 4.04 12.62 1.57
N ASN A 51 5.16 12.12 2.10
CA ASN A 51 6.49 12.74 2.04
C ASN A 51 7.01 12.98 0.62
N LYS A 52 6.48 12.26 -0.38
CA LYS A 52 6.76 12.52 -1.79
C LYS A 52 6.25 13.87 -2.29
N HIS A 53 5.12 14.32 -1.77
CA HIS A 53 4.47 15.58 -2.15
C HIS A 53 3.91 16.27 -0.88
N PRO A 54 4.76 16.69 0.07
CA PRO A 54 4.33 17.08 1.42
C PRO A 54 3.46 18.35 1.40
N GLU A 55 3.78 19.31 0.52
CA GLU A 55 3.01 20.54 0.28
C GLU A 55 1.60 20.31 -0.33
N SER A 56 1.26 19.06 -0.66
CA SER A 56 -0.01 18.72 -1.30
C SER A 56 -0.53 17.32 -0.95
N SER A 57 -0.19 16.82 0.23
CA SER A 57 -0.66 15.52 0.73
C SER A 57 -1.13 15.63 2.17
N ILE A 58 -2.18 14.88 2.51
CA ILE A 58 -2.58 14.57 3.89
C ILE A 58 -2.64 13.06 4.11
N ILE A 59 -2.47 12.64 5.37
CA ILE A 59 -2.69 11.30 5.89
C ILE A 59 -3.92 11.32 6.80
N VAL A 60 -4.94 10.57 6.39
CA VAL A 60 -6.14 10.32 7.20
C VAL A 60 -6.19 8.86 7.61
N HIS A 61 -6.83 8.58 8.75
CA HIS A 61 -7.13 7.24 9.22
C HIS A 61 -8.58 7.17 9.68
N PHE A 62 -9.03 5.99 10.10
CA PHE A 62 -10.33 5.78 10.72
C PHE A 62 -10.11 5.24 12.12
N ASP A 63 -10.91 5.70 13.09
CA ASP A 63 -10.90 5.16 14.44
C ASP A 63 -11.62 3.80 14.52
N ASP A 64 -11.59 3.16 15.69
CA ASP A 64 -12.23 1.87 15.95
C ASP A 64 -13.76 1.89 15.78
N ASN A 65 -14.38 3.08 15.70
CA ASN A 65 -15.80 3.27 15.39
C ASN A 65 -16.03 3.55 13.89
N ASN A 66 -15.01 3.31 13.06
CA ASN A 66 -14.98 3.57 11.62
C ASN A 66 -15.26 5.04 11.25
N LYS A 67 -14.92 5.98 12.13
CA LYS A 67 -15.08 7.42 11.89
C LYS A 67 -13.79 8.02 11.36
N LEU A 68 -13.88 8.85 10.32
CA LEU A 68 -12.74 9.56 9.75
C LEU A 68 -12.05 10.44 10.80
N VAL A 69 -10.75 10.22 10.99
CA VAL A 69 -9.85 11.07 11.77
C VAL A 69 -8.84 11.73 10.83
N THR A 70 -8.76 13.05 10.94
CA THR A 70 -7.73 13.88 10.27
C THR A 70 -6.72 14.27 11.33
N SER A 71 -5.44 14.27 11.01
CA SER A 71 -4.42 14.60 12.00
C SER A 71 -4.42 16.12 12.24
N ASP A 72 -4.66 16.57 13.48
CA ASP A 72 -4.85 18.01 13.81
C ASP A 72 -3.65 18.91 13.43
N ASN A 73 -2.48 18.33 13.20
CA ASN A 73 -1.26 19.02 12.77
C ASN A 73 -1.18 19.25 11.24
N GLU A 74 -2.20 18.88 10.45
CA GLU A 74 -2.18 19.01 8.99
C GLU A 74 -2.53 20.41 8.49
N ILE A 75 -1.47 21.15 8.14
CA ILE A 75 -1.54 22.53 7.61
C ILE A 75 -2.22 22.59 6.22
N TYR A 76 -2.42 21.46 5.55
CA TYR A 76 -2.90 21.39 4.16
C TYR A 76 -4.37 20.94 4.02
N THR A 77 -5.23 21.82 3.49
CA THR A 77 -6.57 21.42 3.00
C THR A 77 -6.49 21.01 1.52
N PRO A 78 -6.97 19.81 1.12
CA PRO A 78 -7.06 19.40 -0.28
C PRO A 78 -7.84 20.39 -1.17
N LYS A 79 -7.32 20.67 -2.37
CA LYS A 79 -7.87 21.60 -3.38
C LYS A 79 -7.50 21.18 -4.81
N GLY A 80 -8.45 21.30 -5.73
CA GLY A 80 -8.32 20.90 -7.13
C GLY A 80 -8.56 19.40 -7.30
N ASN A 81 -7.84 18.77 -8.24
CA ASN A 81 -8.01 17.35 -8.49
C ASN A 81 -7.27 16.49 -7.45
N VAL A 82 -8.05 15.70 -6.71
CA VAL A 82 -7.61 14.80 -5.65
C VAL A 82 -7.30 13.42 -6.21
N ARG A 83 -6.18 12.83 -5.77
CA ARG A 83 -5.95 11.38 -5.78
C ARG A 83 -6.07 10.84 -4.37
N LEU A 84 -7.09 10.02 -4.14
CA LEU A 84 -7.25 9.22 -2.93
C LEU A 84 -6.43 7.91 -3.07
N ASN A 85 -5.66 7.55 -2.06
CA ASN A 85 -4.86 6.32 -2.02
C ASN A 85 -5.18 5.58 -0.72
N PHE A 86 -5.90 4.47 -0.77
CA PHE A 86 -5.99 3.54 0.36
C PHE A 86 -4.72 2.70 0.39
N VAL A 87 -4.03 2.69 1.53
CA VAL A 87 -2.73 2.03 1.73
C VAL A 87 -2.90 0.94 2.79
N ASP A 88 -2.65 -0.30 2.37
CA ASP A 88 -2.80 -1.50 3.22
C ASP A 88 -2.24 -2.74 2.48
N HIS A 89 -2.23 -3.87 3.17
CA HIS A 89 -2.09 -5.17 2.53
C HIS A 89 -3.30 -5.48 1.63
N GLY A 90 -3.08 -6.23 0.55
CA GLY A 90 -4.09 -6.45 -0.49
C GLY A 90 -5.41 -7.03 0.01
N GLU A 91 -5.34 -8.09 0.81
CA GLU A 91 -6.50 -8.80 1.35
C GLU A 91 -7.20 -8.02 2.47
N ASN A 92 -6.55 -7.02 3.09
CA ASN A 92 -7.20 -6.23 4.13
C ASN A 92 -8.37 -5.44 3.53
N PHE A 93 -8.23 -4.89 2.32
CA PHE A 93 -9.34 -4.28 1.56
C PHE A 93 -10.51 -5.21 1.20
N ALA A 94 -10.41 -6.51 1.51
CA ALA A 94 -11.39 -7.52 1.16
C ALA A 94 -12.08 -8.16 2.37
N ASN A 95 -11.54 -8.01 3.58
CA ASN A 95 -11.91 -8.78 4.78
C ASN A 95 -12.23 -7.89 5.99
N GLY A 96 -12.97 -8.45 6.96
CA GLY A 96 -13.28 -7.80 8.24
C GLY A 96 -13.93 -6.42 8.09
N GLU A 97 -13.56 -5.52 9.01
CA GLU A 97 -13.96 -4.11 9.09
C GLU A 97 -13.46 -3.24 7.92
N ASN A 98 -12.70 -3.83 7.00
CA ASN A 98 -12.16 -3.21 5.80
C ASN A 98 -12.84 -3.75 4.52
N GLY A 99 -13.92 -4.54 4.66
CA GLY A 99 -14.68 -5.11 3.56
C GLY A 99 -15.38 -4.07 2.66
N MET A 100 -15.95 -4.53 1.54
CA MET A 100 -16.39 -3.62 0.46
C MET A 100 -17.44 -2.56 0.86
N ALA A 101 -18.31 -2.86 1.83
CA ALA A 101 -19.26 -1.89 2.37
C ALA A 101 -18.54 -0.79 3.14
N GLU A 102 -17.68 -1.16 4.08
CA GLU A 102 -16.88 -0.22 4.89
C GLU A 102 -15.93 0.60 4.03
N LEU A 103 -15.20 -0.02 3.10
CA LEU A 103 -14.33 0.69 2.16
C LEU A 103 -15.11 1.70 1.29
N THR A 104 -16.39 1.46 1.03
CA THR A 104 -17.28 2.41 0.33
C THR A 104 -17.74 3.54 1.25
N ASP A 105 -18.12 3.24 2.51
CA ASP A 105 -18.49 4.26 3.48
C ASP A 105 -17.31 5.18 3.84
N ARG A 106 -16.10 4.63 3.98
CA ARG A 106 -14.86 5.39 4.13
C ARG A 106 -14.61 6.35 2.97
N VAL A 107 -14.84 5.93 1.72
CA VAL A 107 -14.78 6.86 0.56
C VAL A 107 -15.84 7.95 0.70
N LYS A 108 -17.04 7.62 1.15
CA LYS A 108 -18.13 8.59 1.36
C LYS A 108 -17.79 9.59 2.47
N GLN A 109 -17.33 9.17 3.64
CA GLN A 109 -16.91 10.08 4.72
C GLN A 109 -15.81 11.04 4.26
N ILE A 110 -14.81 10.54 3.51
CA ILE A 110 -13.73 11.36 2.94
C ILE A 110 -14.27 12.32 1.87
N TYR A 111 -15.20 11.87 1.03
CA TYR A 111 -15.86 12.71 0.03
C TYR A 111 -16.66 13.83 0.69
N ASP A 112 -17.54 13.49 1.64
CA ASP A 112 -18.41 14.44 2.35
C ASP A 112 -17.59 15.45 3.18
N THR A 113 -16.38 15.09 3.63
CA THR A 113 -15.47 15.97 4.38
C THR A 113 -14.67 16.92 3.48
N TYR A 114 -14.18 16.46 2.33
CA TYR A 114 -13.19 17.20 1.53
C TYR A 114 -13.69 17.68 0.16
N ALA A 115 -14.77 17.13 -0.39
CA ALA A 115 -15.31 17.56 -1.68
C ALA A 115 -16.03 18.91 -1.55
N ASN A 116 -15.81 19.80 -2.51
CA ASN A 116 -16.47 21.10 -2.62
C ASN A 116 -16.30 21.65 -4.04
N GLU A 117 -16.86 22.82 -4.32
CA GLU A 117 -16.76 23.51 -5.61
C GLU A 117 -15.30 23.66 -6.14
N ASN A 118 -14.31 23.68 -5.24
CA ASN A 118 -12.89 23.81 -5.56
C ASN A 118 -12.12 22.48 -5.49
N THR A 119 -12.75 21.37 -5.11
CA THR A 119 -12.07 20.11 -4.74
C THR A 119 -12.85 18.88 -5.22
N TYR A 120 -12.27 18.13 -6.16
CA TYR A 120 -12.94 17.02 -6.83
C TYR A 120 -12.02 15.80 -6.96
N PHE A 121 -12.58 14.60 -6.86
CA PHE A 121 -11.85 13.34 -6.84
C PHE A 121 -11.65 12.82 -8.26
N ASP A 122 -10.41 12.88 -8.78
CA ASP A 122 -10.05 12.38 -10.12
C ASP A 122 -9.76 10.88 -10.11
N ARG A 123 -9.26 10.35 -8.98
CA ARG A 123 -8.80 8.96 -8.88
C ARG A 123 -8.83 8.44 -7.45
N ILE A 124 -9.29 7.20 -7.31
CA ILE A 124 -9.10 6.39 -6.11
C ILE A 124 -8.13 5.23 -6.45
N ALA A 125 -7.22 4.94 -5.56
CA ALA A 125 -6.20 3.91 -5.73
C ALA A 125 -6.21 2.96 -4.54
N LEU A 126 -6.39 1.67 -4.81
CA LEU A 126 -6.02 0.63 -3.86
C LEU A 126 -4.51 0.42 -3.99
N VAL A 127 -3.80 0.56 -2.89
CA VAL A 127 -2.34 0.46 -2.79
C VAL A 127 -2.03 -0.67 -1.81
N GLY A 128 -2.10 -1.88 -2.36
CA GLY A 128 -1.74 -3.14 -1.72
C GLY A 128 -1.50 -4.19 -2.79
N CYS A 129 -0.94 -5.34 -2.41
CA CYS A 129 -0.65 -6.44 -3.33
C CYS A 129 -1.92 -7.00 -3.98
N ASP A 130 -1.81 -7.42 -5.24
CA ASP A 130 -2.77 -8.25 -5.99
C ASP A 130 -4.28 -7.92 -5.97
N THR A 131 -4.65 -6.68 -5.62
CA THR A 131 -6.03 -6.16 -5.57
C THR A 131 -6.84 -6.31 -6.87
N THR A 132 -6.25 -6.68 -8.01
CA THR A 132 -6.98 -7.04 -9.23
C THR A 132 -7.47 -8.48 -9.29
N ASN A 133 -6.96 -9.38 -8.45
CA ASN A 133 -7.26 -10.82 -8.47
C ASN A 133 -7.90 -11.31 -7.16
N ILE A 134 -7.55 -10.69 -6.02
CA ILE A 134 -8.19 -10.89 -4.71
C ILE A 134 -9.71 -10.91 -4.84
N LYS A 135 -10.36 -11.89 -4.20
CA LYS A 135 -11.82 -12.18 -4.28
C LYS A 135 -12.42 -12.04 -5.69
N GLN A 136 -11.75 -12.63 -6.70
CA GLN A 136 -12.18 -12.63 -8.10
C GLN A 136 -12.33 -11.24 -8.71
N GLY A 137 -11.51 -10.27 -8.28
CA GLY A 137 -11.46 -8.93 -8.88
C GLY A 137 -11.90 -7.80 -7.95
N LEU A 138 -11.43 -7.78 -6.71
CA LEU A 138 -11.68 -6.75 -5.70
C LEU A 138 -11.70 -5.33 -6.27
N ALA A 139 -10.65 -4.88 -6.96
CA ALA A 139 -10.58 -3.51 -7.50
C ALA A 139 -11.63 -3.22 -8.59
N ARG A 140 -12.06 -4.24 -9.35
CA ARG A 140 -13.16 -4.13 -10.33
C ARG A 140 -14.51 -4.05 -9.63
N ASN A 141 -14.71 -4.89 -8.61
CA ASN A 141 -15.95 -4.95 -7.83
C ASN A 141 -16.12 -3.66 -7.02
N PHE A 142 -15.05 -3.14 -6.42
CA PHE A 142 -15.02 -1.83 -5.77
C PHE A 142 -15.39 -0.70 -6.74
N ALA A 143 -14.86 -0.72 -7.97
CA ALA A 143 -15.26 0.24 -9.00
C ALA A 143 -16.76 0.14 -9.36
N LYS A 144 -17.34 -1.07 -9.37
CA LYS A 144 -18.79 -1.22 -9.52
C LYS A 144 -19.54 -0.56 -8.36
N THR A 145 -19.15 -0.88 -7.13
CA THR A 145 -19.79 -0.39 -5.90
C THR A 145 -19.74 1.14 -5.79
N ILE A 146 -18.61 1.77 -6.13
CA ILE A 146 -18.50 3.24 -6.16
C ILE A 146 -19.43 3.85 -7.24
N TYR A 147 -19.49 3.27 -8.44
CA TYR A 147 -20.35 3.78 -9.52
C TYR A 147 -21.84 3.70 -9.23
N ASP A 148 -22.27 2.58 -8.65
CA ASP A 148 -23.66 2.32 -8.30
C ASP A 148 -24.11 3.25 -7.15
N ASN A 149 -23.30 3.38 -6.10
CA ASN A 149 -23.70 4.02 -4.85
C ASN A 149 -23.25 5.48 -4.70
N MET A 150 -22.26 5.96 -5.48
CA MET A 150 -21.73 7.33 -5.38
C MET A 150 -21.76 8.04 -6.74
N PRO A 151 -22.93 8.58 -7.17
CA PRO A 151 -23.09 9.24 -8.47
C PRO A 151 -22.08 10.37 -8.75
N ALA A 152 -21.66 11.10 -7.71
CA ALA A 152 -20.68 12.19 -7.81
C ALA A 152 -19.25 11.71 -8.12
N LEU A 153 -18.96 10.42 -8.00
CA LEU A 153 -17.65 9.81 -8.28
C LEU A 153 -17.61 9.04 -9.61
N ARG A 154 -18.66 9.11 -10.45
CA ARG A 154 -18.71 8.41 -11.75
C ARG A 154 -17.67 8.87 -12.78
N THR A 155 -16.97 9.97 -12.52
CA THR A 155 -15.80 10.44 -13.30
C THR A 155 -14.46 10.01 -12.68
N ALA A 156 -14.45 9.56 -11.42
CA ALA A 156 -13.26 9.30 -10.62
C ALA A 156 -12.69 7.91 -10.90
N GLN A 157 -11.54 7.83 -11.55
CA GLN A 157 -10.99 6.54 -12.00
C GLN A 157 -10.53 5.67 -10.81
N ILE A 158 -10.84 4.37 -10.81
CA ILE A 158 -10.36 3.43 -9.79
C ILE A 158 -9.08 2.74 -10.29
N THR A 159 -8.13 2.42 -9.41
CA THR A 159 -6.93 1.66 -9.83
C THR A 159 -6.54 0.54 -8.86
N GLY A 160 -6.41 -0.67 -9.39
CA GLY A 160 -5.89 -1.86 -8.70
C GLY A 160 -4.48 -2.26 -9.19
N ARG A 161 -3.88 -3.27 -8.53
CA ARG A 161 -2.52 -3.82 -8.73
C ARG A 161 -2.67 -5.32 -8.94
N GLY A 162 -1.98 -5.88 -9.92
CA GLY A 162 -1.81 -7.32 -10.09
C GLY A 162 -0.36 -7.70 -9.77
N GLY A 163 -0.16 -8.63 -8.84
CA GLY A 163 1.13 -8.95 -8.25
C GLY A 163 1.51 -8.07 -7.05
N GLU A 164 2.69 -8.35 -6.51
CA GLU A 164 3.24 -7.70 -5.31
C GLU A 164 3.62 -6.23 -5.55
N VAL A 165 3.46 -5.38 -4.54
CA VAL A 165 3.82 -3.94 -4.57
C VAL A 165 4.48 -3.51 -3.27
N GLU A 166 5.54 -2.73 -3.40
CA GLU A 166 6.30 -2.07 -2.34
C GLU A 166 6.19 -0.55 -2.50
N ILE A 167 6.22 0.16 -1.37
CA ILE A 167 6.36 1.61 -1.32
C ILE A 167 7.74 1.92 -0.77
N ASN A 168 8.64 2.37 -1.64
CA ASN A 168 9.99 2.76 -1.22
C ASN A 168 9.93 4.05 -0.37
N GLU A 169 10.94 4.30 0.44
CA GLU A 169 11.06 5.46 1.35
C GLU A 169 10.77 6.82 0.67
N ASN A 170 11.13 6.97 -0.62
CA ASN A 170 10.88 8.16 -1.43
C ASN A 170 9.44 8.24 -2.04
N GLY A 171 8.52 7.39 -1.57
CA GLY A 171 7.13 7.29 -2.03
C GLY A 171 6.96 6.82 -3.48
N THR A 172 8.00 6.28 -4.12
CA THR A 172 7.83 5.56 -5.39
C THR A 172 7.20 4.19 -5.14
N LYS A 173 6.39 3.72 -6.09
CA LYS A 173 5.73 2.42 -6.03
C LYS A 173 6.50 1.46 -6.94
N THR A 174 7.17 0.46 -6.38
CA THR A 174 7.79 -0.63 -7.14
C THR A 174 6.85 -1.82 -7.12
N MET A 175 6.69 -2.51 -8.25
CA MET A 175 6.01 -3.81 -8.29
C MET A 175 7.02 -4.91 -8.59
N LYS A 176 6.69 -6.15 -8.27
CA LYS A 176 7.51 -7.29 -8.71
C LYS A 176 7.57 -7.33 -10.24
N THR A 177 8.65 -7.83 -10.82
CA THR A 177 8.76 -8.05 -12.28
C THR A 177 7.58 -8.89 -12.78
N GLY A 178 6.93 -8.43 -13.86
CA GLY A 178 5.66 -8.97 -14.35
C GLY A 178 4.40 -8.34 -13.73
N GLY A 179 4.54 -7.53 -12.68
CA GLY A 179 3.45 -6.82 -12.01
C GLY A 179 2.73 -5.82 -12.92
N THR A 180 1.43 -5.67 -12.70
CA THR A 180 0.54 -4.86 -13.55
C THR A 180 -0.28 -3.85 -12.75
N LYS A 181 -0.71 -2.79 -13.44
CA LYS A 181 -1.65 -1.80 -12.95
C LYS A 181 -2.88 -1.79 -13.85
N THR A 182 -4.05 -2.01 -13.26
CA THR A 182 -5.33 -1.86 -13.94
C THR A 182 -5.99 -0.55 -13.53
N LEU A 183 -6.44 0.19 -14.53
CA LEU A 183 -7.28 1.38 -14.42
C LEU A 183 -8.71 0.98 -14.78
N TYR A 184 -9.66 1.24 -13.89
CA TYR A 184 -11.10 1.08 -14.15
C TYR A 184 -11.73 2.48 -14.26
N SER A 185 -12.63 2.61 -15.23
CA SER A 185 -13.48 3.78 -15.45
C SER A 185 -14.79 3.34 -16.09
N TRP A 186 -15.66 4.26 -16.46
CA TRP A 186 -16.98 3.93 -17.01
C TRP A 186 -17.22 4.58 -18.36
N HIS A 187 -17.96 3.87 -19.20
CA HIS A 187 -18.42 4.32 -20.50
C HIS A 187 -19.81 3.72 -20.72
N ASP A 188 -20.79 4.57 -21.04
CA ASP A 188 -22.20 4.20 -21.27
C ASP A 188 -22.82 3.31 -20.18
N GLY A 189 -22.44 3.56 -18.92
CA GLY A 189 -22.86 2.81 -17.74
C GLY A 189 -22.14 1.47 -17.50
N GLY A 190 -21.34 1.00 -18.46
CA GLY A 190 -20.48 -0.16 -18.29
C GLY A 190 -19.13 0.20 -17.66
N ILE A 191 -18.55 -0.72 -16.88
CA ILE A 191 -17.15 -0.63 -16.44
C ILE A 191 -16.26 -1.01 -17.61
N VAL A 192 -15.34 -0.13 -17.97
CA VAL A 192 -14.22 -0.39 -18.89
C VAL A 192 -12.91 -0.41 -18.10
N SER A 193 -11.93 -1.19 -18.56
CA SER A 193 -10.63 -1.30 -17.90
C SER A 193 -9.45 -1.28 -18.87
N ILE A 194 -8.34 -0.71 -18.42
CA ILE A 194 -7.06 -0.68 -19.13
C ILE A 194 -5.99 -1.22 -18.19
N THR A 195 -5.47 -2.40 -18.48
CA THR A 195 -4.31 -3.00 -17.80
C THR A 195 -3.03 -2.62 -18.52
N LYS A 196 -1.99 -2.25 -17.77
CA LYS A 196 -0.63 -2.00 -18.27
C LYS A 196 0.40 -2.59 -17.31
N SER A 197 1.56 -2.98 -17.81
CA SER A 197 2.71 -3.32 -16.97
C SER A 197 3.05 -2.16 -16.02
N ALA A 198 3.56 -2.46 -14.84
CA ALA A 198 4.03 -1.45 -13.91
C ALA A 198 5.18 -0.63 -14.52
N LYS A 199 5.23 0.68 -14.24
CA LYS A 199 6.30 1.57 -14.75
C LYS A 199 7.66 1.30 -14.09
N THR A 200 7.63 0.83 -12.85
CA THR A 200 8.81 0.59 -12.01
C THR A 200 8.66 -0.81 -11.44
N THR A 201 9.62 -1.68 -11.77
CA THR A 201 9.64 -3.07 -11.33
C THR A 201 11.01 -3.47 -10.79
N ALA A 202 11.03 -4.45 -9.89
CA ALA A 202 12.23 -5.14 -9.43
C ALA A 202 11.93 -6.64 -9.27
N ASP A 203 12.94 -7.49 -9.40
CA ASP A 203 12.77 -8.95 -9.26
C ASP A 203 12.49 -9.35 -7.81
N ASN A 204 13.13 -8.65 -6.88
CA ASN A 204 12.91 -8.73 -5.43
C ASN A 204 12.39 -7.39 -4.90
N LEU A 205 11.54 -7.45 -3.87
CA LEU A 205 11.01 -6.30 -3.12
C LEU A 205 11.47 -6.45 -1.67
N ASN A 206 11.76 -5.35 -0.96
CA ASN A 206 12.29 -5.44 0.41
C ASN A 206 11.16 -5.46 1.45
N ASN A 207 10.16 -4.58 1.32
CA ASN A 207 8.97 -4.55 2.17
C ASN A 207 7.68 -4.43 1.32
N PRO A 208 7.24 -5.53 0.68
CA PRO A 208 5.98 -5.54 -0.06
C PRO A 208 4.76 -5.57 0.89
N LEU A 209 3.65 -4.95 0.48
CA LEU A 209 2.39 -4.90 1.23
C LEU A 209 1.62 -6.26 1.18
N ILE A 210 2.26 -7.31 1.70
CA ILE A 210 1.83 -8.73 1.72
C ILE A 210 1.14 -9.06 3.05
N ASN A 211 0.01 -9.79 3.02
CA ASN A 211 -0.74 -10.14 4.22
C ASN A 211 -0.11 -11.33 4.98
N LEU A 212 0.15 -11.17 6.28
CA LEU A 212 0.65 -12.27 7.12
C LEU A 212 -0.27 -13.50 7.13
N ASN A 213 -1.59 -13.33 7.03
CA ASN A 213 -2.51 -14.47 6.90
C ASN A 213 -2.32 -15.26 5.60
N GLU A 214 -1.99 -14.58 4.49
CA GLU A 214 -1.64 -15.25 3.24
C GLU A 214 -0.32 -16.01 3.37
N GLU A 215 0.68 -15.44 4.04
CA GLU A 215 1.95 -16.12 4.30
C GLU A 215 1.78 -17.32 5.22
N ILE A 216 1.00 -17.21 6.30
CA ILE A 216 0.59 -18.33 7.16
C ILE A 216 -0.10 -19.43 6.35
N GLN A 217 -1.02 -19.08 5.44
CA GLN A 217 -1.74 -20.07 4.64
C GLN A 217 -0.86 -20.71 3.56
N ARG A 218 0.00 -19.91 2.92
CA ARG A 218 0.99 -20.35 1.93
C ARG A 218 2.01 -21.29 2.58
N LEU A 219 2.49 -20.95 3.77
CA LEU A 219 3.40 -21.76 4.57
C LEU A 219 2.75 -23.08 5.02
N LYS A 220 1.46 -23.09 5.38
CA LYS A 220 0.70 -24.35 5.60
C LYS A 220 0.62 -25.24 4.36
N GLU A 221 0.39 -24.69 3.17
CA GLU A 221 0.41 -25.50 1.93
C GLU A 221 1.83 -25.98 1.59
N LEU A 222 2.85 -25.14 1.82
CA LEU A 222 4.26 -25.49 1.64
C LEU A 222 4.67 -26.64 2.59
N LEU A 223 4.21 -26.60 3.84
CA LEU A 223 4.41 -27.66 4.84
C LEU A 223 3.74 -28.98 4.44
N LYS A 224 2.53 -28.96 3.87
CA LYS A 224 1.90 -30.18 3.32
C LYS A 224 2.72 -30.76 2.17
N PHE A 225 3.35 -29.93 1.35
CA PHE A 225 4.21 -30.37 0.25
C PHE A 225 5.54 -30.92 0.75
N THR A 226 6.24 -30.23 1.65
CA THR A 226 7.52 -30.66 2.22
C THR A 226 7.38 -31.90 3.09
N SER A 227 6.29 -32.02 3.87
CA SER A 227 5.94 -33.23 4.65
C SER A 227 5.81 -34.46 3.76
N LYS A 228 5.00 -34.37 2.68
CA LYS A 228 4.82 -35.45 1.70
C LYS A 228 6.11 -35.89 1.03
N LYS A 229 7.07 -34.98 0.89
CA LYS A 229 8.40 -35.24 0.30
C LYS A 229 9.47 -35.65 1.31
N GLN A 230 9.17 -35.71 2.61
CA GLN A 230 10.17 -35.86 3.69
C GLN A 230 11.32 -34.86 3.54
N SER A 231 10.98 -33.63 3.16
CA SER A 231 11.96 -32.63 2.77
C SER A 231 12.64 -32.01 3.99
N LYS A 232 13.96 -31.84 3.90
CA LYS A 232 14.82 -31.13 4.89
C LYS A 232 14.41 -29.68 5.18
N HIS A 233 13.43 -29.13 4.46
CA HIS A 233 12.85 -27.82 4.76
C HIS A 233 11.72 -27.88 5.80
N TYR A 234 11.19 -29.06 6.14
CA TYR A 234 9.95 -29.18 6.92
C TYR A 234 10.04 -28.54 8.31
N ASP A 235 11.07 -28.86 9.10
CA ASP A 235 11.18 -28.41 10.49
C ASP A 235 11.29 -26.86 10.57
N LEU A 236 12.24 -26.26 9.82
CA LEU A 236 12.39 -24.80 9.72
C LEU A 236 11.10 -24.09 9.30
N LEU A 237 10.36 -24.65 8.35
CA LEU A 237 9.09 -24.08 7.89
C LEU A 237 7.98 -24.23 8.95
N SER A 238 8.07 -25.23 9.81
CA SER A 238 7.13 -25.46 10.92
C SER A 238 7.38 -24.44 12.03
N ASP A 239 8.65 -24.28 12.44
CA ASP A 239 9.07 -23.29 13.43
C ASP A 239 8.70 -21.87 12.97
N THR A 240 8.90 -21.58 11.68
CA THR A 240 8.49 -20.29 11.08
C THR A 240 6.96 -20.10 11.09
N LEU A 241 6.18 -21.17 10.90
CA LEU A 241 4.72 -21.08 10.96
C LEU A 241 4.22 -20.76 12.37
N ASP A 242 4.87 -21.32 13.39
CA ASP A 242 4.50 -21.07 14.77
C ASP A 242 4.91 -19.66 15.22
N VAL A 243 6.07 -19.14 14.77
CA VAL A 243 6.38 -17.71 14.92
C VAL A 243 5.36 -16.83 14.19
N PHE A 244 5.04 -17.09 12.92
CA PHE A 244 4.04 -16.28 12.19
C PHE A 244 2.65 -16.32 12.85
N ARG A 245 2.26 -17.44 13.48
CA ARG A 245 1.04 -17.55 14.28
C ARG A 245 1.07 -16.68 15.53
N ILE A 246 2.20 -16.67 16.26
CA ILE A 246 2.40 -15.79 17.43
C ILE A 246 2.28 -14.34 16.99
N PHE A 247 2.98 -13.93 15.92
CA PHE A 247 2.91 -12.59 15.34
C PHE A 247 1.53 -12.18 14.80
N HIS A 248 0.63 -13.14 14.59
CA HIS A 248 -0.75 -12.88 14.18
C HIS A 248 -1.71 -12.66 15.37
N VAL A 249 -1.34 -13.02 16.60
CA VAL A 249 -2.22 -12.94 17.78
C VAL A 249 -1.67 -12.13 18.96
N VAL A 250 -0.37 -11.87 18.99
CA VAL A 250 0.28 -11.04 20.01
C VAL A 250 0.01 -9.56 19.75
N ARG A 251 -0.14 -8.77 20.81
CA ARG A 251 -0.36 -7.32 20.75
C ARG A 251 0.96 -6.60 20.50
N GLU A 252 0.93 -5.42 19.88
CA GLU A 252 2.15 -4.65 19.54
C GLU A 252 3.05 -4.40 20.77
N ASP A 253 2.45 -4.12 21.94
CA ASP A 253 3.15 -3.91 23.22
C ASP A 253 3.82 -5.16 23.83
N GLU A 254 3.63 -6.33 23.21
CA GLU A 254 4.22 -7.62 23.63
C GLU A 254 5.25 -8.16 22.62
N LEU A 255 5.47 -7.51 21.47
CA LEU A 255 6.34 -8.01 20.39
C LEU A 255 7.83 -8.09 20.78
N ASP A 256 8.30 -7.16 21.61
CA ASP A 256 9.68 -7.12 22.15
C ASP A 256 10.10 -8.44 22.82
N LEU A 257 9.15 -9.12 23.47
CA LEU A 257 9.38 -10.38 24.18
C LEU A 257 9.89 -11.47 23.23
N TYR A 258 9.47 -11.42 21.96
CA TYR A 258 9.79 -12.41 20.93
C TYR A 258 11.02 -12.05 20.08
N HIS A 259 11.54 -10.81 20.20
CA HIS A 259 12.63 -10.28 19.37
C HIS A 259 13.85 -11.23 19.29
N SER A 260 14.27 -11.77 20.44
CA SER A 260 15.41 -12.68 20.51
C SER A 260 15.17 -14.01 19.79
N GLU A 261 13.91 -14.47 19.77
CA GLU A 261 13.49 -15.72 19.15
C GLU A 261 13.39 -15.57 17.62
N LEU A 262 12.88 -14.43 17.10
CA LEU A 262 12.96 -14.17 15.65
C LEU A 262 14.40 -14.04 15.19
N LYS A 263 15.26 -13.33 15.93
CA LYS A 263 16.67 -13.19 15.55
C LYS A 263 17.37 -14.53 15.45
N LYS A 264 17.05 -15.46 16.35
CA LYS A 264 17.53 -16.83 16.27
C LYS A 264 16.95 -17.57 15.06
N LEU A 265 15.63 -17.60 14.89
CA LEU A 265 14.98 -18.24 13.74
C LEU A 265 15.50 -17.70 12.40
N LYS A 266 15.76 -16.39 12.33
CA LYS A 266 16.31 -15.72 11.14
C LYS A 266 17.73 -16.18 10.83
N LEU A 267 18.58 -16.34 11.85
CA LEU A 267 19.92 -16.91 11.70
C LEU A 267 19.84 -18.35 11.17
N ASP A 268 18.98 -19.17 11.78
CA ASP A 268 18.72 -20.56 11.37
C ASP A 268 18.21 -20.59 9.90
N PHE A 269 17.37 -19.63 9.50
CA PHE A 269 16.85 -19.50 8.14
C PHE A 269 17.92 -19.07 7.12
N ASP A 270 18.80 -18.13 7.48
CA ASP A 270 19.91 -17.68 6.63
C ASP A 270 20.98 -18.77 6.44
N GLU A 271 21.30 -19.53 7.49
CA GLU A 271 22.17 -20.71 7.40
C GLU A 271 21.54 -21.77 6.51
N HIS A 272 20.22 -21.99 6.63
CA HIS A 272 19.51 -22.94 5.79
C HIS A 272 19.46 -22.51 4.32
N LEU A 273 19.24 -21.23 4.03
CA LEU A 273 19.34 -20.71 2.66
C LEU A 273 20.75 -20.91 2.07
N SER A 274 21.77 -20.56 2.85
CA SER A 274 23.18 -20.70 2.46
C SER A 274 23.58 -22.14 2.20
N SER A 275 23.02 -23.09 2.98
CA SER A 275 23.24 -24.53 2.82
C SER A 275 22.40 -25.17 1.72
N ASN A 276 21.37 -24.48 1.21
CA ASN A 276 20.40 -25.02 0.25
C ASN A 276 20.12 -24.10 -0.96
N PRO A 277 21.14 -23.50 -1.62
CA PRO A 277 20.94 -22.49 -2.66
C PRO A 277 20.21 -23.01 -3.90
N ASN A 278 20.26 -24.32 -4.15
CA ASN A 278 19.62 -25.00 -5.28
C ASN A 278 18.31 -25.71 -4.88
N SER A 279 17.61 -25.26 -3.83
CA SER A 279 16.34 -25.84 -3.41
C SER A 279 15.25 -25.66 -4.49
N GLU A 280 14.44 -26.70 -4.71
CA GLU A 280 13.24 -26.62 -5.58
C GLU A 280 12.20 -25.60 -5.10
N ILE A 281 12.27 -25.17 -3.83
CA ILE A 281 11.41 -24.14 -3.24
C ILE A 281 12.19 -22.85 -2.86
N ILE A 282 13.38 -22.61 -3.44
CA ILE A 282 14.24 -21.48 -3.07
C ILE A 282 13.53 -20.11 -3.16
N GLY A 283 12.62 -19.93 -4.11
CA GLY A 283 11.81 -18.71 -4.23
C GLY A 283 10.83 -18.50 -3.07
N GLU A 284 10.28 -19.58 -2.51
CA GLU A 284 9.40 -19.54 -1.34
C GLU A 284 10.22 -19.31 -0.07
N LEU A 285 11.39 -19.94 0.06
CA LEU A 285 12.31 -19.70 1.18
C LEU A 285 12.75 -18.23 1.22
N ASN A 286 13.19 -17.66 0.10
CA ASN A 286 13.57 -16.25 0.02
C ASN A 286 12.40 -15.30 0.37
N ARG A 287 11.17 -15.62 -0.05
CA ARG A 287 9.96 -14.86 0.32
C ARG A 287 9.76 -14.86 1.83
N ILE A 288 9.79 -16.04 2.46
CA ILE A 288 9.61 -16.20 3.91
C ILE A 288 10.70 -15.46 4.68
N ASN A 289 11.95 -15.52 4.21
CA ASN A 289 13.08 -14.81 4.83
C ASN A 289 12.92 -13.27 4.80
N ILE A 290 12.34 -12.73 3.71
CA ILE A 290 12.01 -11.30 3.60
C ILE A 290 10.94 -10.92 4.62
N VAL A 291 9.90 -11.75 4.79
CA VAL A 291 8.82 -11.51 5.78
C VAL A 291 9.36 -11.58 7.21
N LEU A 292 10.22 -12.56 7.52
CA LEU A 292 10.94 -12.64 8.81
C LEU A 292 11.82 -11.42 9.07
N GLN A 293 12.58 -10.96 8.06
CA GLN A 293 13.39 -9.74 8.18
C GLN A 293 12.51 -8.50 8.43
N GLY A 294 11.32 -8.44 7.82
CA GLY A 294 10.32 -7.42 8.10
C GLY A 294 10.02 -7.32 9.59
N PHE A 295 9.60 -8.43 10.22
CA PHE A 295 9.27 -8.46 11.65
C PHE A 295 10.44 -8.04 12.57
N ILE A 296 11.67 -8.44 12.27
CA ILE A 296 12.84 -8.00 13.06
C ILE A 296 13.07 -6.50 12.90
N THR A 297 13.04 -6.00 11.67
CA THR A 297 13.25 -4.57 11.36
C THR A 297 12.17 -3.68 11.99
N ASN A 298 10.95 -4.23 12.14
CA ASN A 298 9.84 -3.57 12.80
C ASN A 298 10.10 -3.41 14.30
N ILE A 299 10.38 -4.51 15.01
CA ILE A 299 10.67 -4.48 16.46
C ILE A 299 11.88 -3.59 16.77
N GLU A 300 12.93 -3.65 15.94
CA GLU A 300 14.11 -2.78 16.09
C GLU A 300 13.83 -1.28 15.87
N ALA A 301 12.66 -0.90 15.36
CA ALA A 301 12.24 0.50 15.19
C ALA A 301 11.38 1.04 16.35
N GLU A 302 10.92 0.17 17.26
CA GLU A 302 10.06 0.52 18.41
C GLU A 302 10.83 0.60 19.75
N ILE A 303 12.08 0.10 19.79
CA ILE A 303 13.03 0.11 20.93
C ILE A 303 13.95 1.35 20.92
#